data_AF-A0A4Y9J6L7-F1
#
_entry.id   AF-A0A4Y9J6L7-F1
#
_cell.length_a   1.000
_cell.length_b   1.000
_cell.length_c   1.000
_cell.angle_alpha   90.00
_cell.angle_beta   90.00
_cell.angle_gamma   90.00
#
_symmetry.space_group_name_H-M   'P 1'
#
loop_
_entity.id
_entity.type
_entity.pdbx_description
1 polymer ?
#
loop_
_entity_poly.entity_id
_entity_poly.type
_entity_poly.pdbx_seq_one_letter_code
_entity_poly.pdbx_strand_id
1 'polypeptide(L)'
;MNSSLKIKNKEEFLFFHYGLEYGIPSVATVNKALKKILTELDIEPIIMTNGLRHTYGFYLLHNNVDMGVVAKILGHKDIQMLIEVYGHTLSERIDKEFKDVEEIMNAI
;
A
#
# COMPACT_ATOMS: atom_id res chain seq x y z
N MET A 1 14.46 -1.92 -31.84
CA MET A 1 13.16 -1.25 -32.03
C MET A 1 12.37 -2.11 -33.01
N ASN A 2 11.48 -3.00 -32.53
CA ASN A 2 10.81 -4.00 -33.38
C ASN A 2 9.67 -3.35 -34.18
N SER A 3 10.03 -2.70 -35.29
CA SER A 3 9.16 -2.08 -36.30
C SER A 3 8.26 -3.06 -37.05
N SER A 4 8.39 -4.36 -36.81
CA SER A 4 7.66 -5.46 -37.45
C SER A 4 6.30 -5.78 -36.81
N LEU A 5 6.08 -5.41 -35.55
CA LEU A 5 4.81 -5.60 -34.85
C LEU A 5 4.05 -4.27 -34.89
N LYS A 6 2.98 -4.18 -35.67
CA LYS A 6 2.15 -2.96 -35.86
C LYS A 6 1.41 -2.48 -34.59
N ILE A 7 1.86 -2.88 -33.40
CA ILE A 7 1.25 -2.58 -32.12
C ILE A 7 1.88 -1.28 -31.60
N LYS A 8 1.06 -0.24 -31.49
CA LYS A 8 1.46 1.09 -30.99
C LYS A 8 0.81 1.35 -29.63
N ASN A 9 1.53 2.02 -28.74
CA ASN A 9 0.99 2.53 -27.48
C ASN A 9 0.13 3.78 -27.75
N LYS A 10 -1.06 3.60 -28.33
CA LYS A 10 -1.92 4.71 -28.74
C LYS A 10 -2.44 5.53 -27.55
N GLU A 11 -2.68 4.86 -26.42
CA GLU A 11 -3.20 5.46 -25.19
C GLU A 11 -2.09 6.02 -24.29
N GLU A 12 -0.83 6.01 -24.76
CA GLU A 12 0.34 6.52 -24.03
C GLU A 12 0.50 5.93 -22.61
N PHE A 13 0.17 4.64 -22.44
CA PHE A 13 0.34 3.96 -21.16
C PHE A 13 1.80 3.99 -20.71
N LEU A 14 2.01 4.33 -19.43
CA LEU A 14 3.34 4.30 -18.81
C LEU A 14 3.95 2.89 -18.87
N PHE A 15 3.14 1.86 -18.61
CA PHE A 15 3.54 0.46 -18.74
C PHE A 15 2.92 -0.12 -19.99
N PHE A 16 3.75 -0.35 -21.00
CA PHE A 16 3.34 -0.93 -22.26
C PHE A 16 4.39 -1.91 -22.79
N HIS A 17 3.95 -3.09 -23.22
CA HIS A 17 4.82 -4.06 -23.87
C HIS A 17 4.05 -4.84 -24.95
N TYR A 18 4.59 -4.85 -26.17
CA TYR A 18 3.95 -5.44 -27.34
C TYR A 18 3.68 -6.96 -27.22
N GLY A 19 4.40 -7.65 -26.33
CA GLY A 19 4.24 -9.08 -26.07
C GLY A 19 3.12 -9.43 -25.08
N LEU A 20 2.37 -8.44 -24.58
CA LEU A 20 1.24 -8.65 -23.67
C LEU A 20 -0.07 -8.66 -24.44
N GLU A 21 -1.03 -9.48 -24.03
CA GLU A 21 -2.32 -9.70 -24.71
C GLU A 21 -3.05 -8.38 -25.05
N TYR A 22 -3.04 -7.44 -24.12
CA TYR A 22 -3.65 -6.11 -24.27
C TYR A 22 -2.62 -4.98 -24.37
N GLY A 23 -1.34 -5.31 -24.60
CA GLY A 23 -0.24 -4.35 -24.57
C GLY A 23 0.11 -3.82 -23.17
N ILE A 24 -0.68 -4.13 -22.14
CA ILE A 24 -0.47 -3.71 -20.75
C ILE A 24 -0.37 -4.91 -19.81
N PRO A 25 0.37 -4.80 -18.68
CA PRO A 25 0.43 -5.87 -17.68
C PRO A 25 -0.94 -6.07 -17.02
N SER A 26 -1.39 -7.32 -16.93
CA SER A 26 -2.56 -7.65 -16.11
C SER A 26 -2.19 -7.68 -14.62
N VAL A 27 -3.17 -7.52 -13.74
CA VAL A 27 -2.96 -7.69 -12.28
C VAL A 27 -2.39 -9.08 -11.96
N ALA A 28 -2.82 -10.13 -12.67
CA ALA A 28 -2.29 -11.48 -12.50
C ALA A 28 -0.81 -11.57 -12.87
N THR A 29 -0.40 -10.89 -13.95
CA THR A 29 0.99 -10.80 -14.38
C THR A 29 1.86 -10.11 -13.31
N VAL A 30 1.36 -9.01 -12.75
CA VAL A 30 2.06 -8.27 -11.69
C VAL A 30 2.13 -9.09 -10.41
N ASN A 31 1.02 -9.73 -9.99
CA ASN A 31 1.01 -10.61 -8.82
C ASN A 31 1.97 -11.81 -8.97
N LYS A 32 2.09 -12.37 -10.18
CA LYS A 32 3.06 -13.44 -10.45
C LYS A 32 4.50 -12.95 -10.28
N ALA A 33 4.82 -11.75 -10.76
CA ALA A 33 6.13 -11.14 -10.57
C ALA A 33 6.40 -10.84 -9.09
N LEU A 34 5.42 -10.27 -8.37
CA LEU A 34 5.51 -10.01 -6.94
C LEU A 34 5.75 -11.29 -6.15
N LYS A 35 4.96 -12.34 -6.38
CA LYS A 35 5.15 -13.64 -5.73
C LYS A 35 6.56 -14.17 -5.94
N LYS A 36 7.08 -14.09 -7.16
CA LYS A 36 8.46 -14.52 -7.46
C LYS A 36 9.48 -13.75 -6.62
N ILE A 37 9.37 -12.42 -6.55
CA ILE A 37 10.26 -11.57 -5.74
C ILE A 37 10.19 -11.95 -4.26
N LEU A 38 8.98 -12.10 -3.70
CA LEU A 38 8.80 -12.47 -2.30
C LEU A 38 9.40 -13.84 -1.98
N THR A 39 9.21 -14.83 -2.87
CA THR A 39 9.82 -16.17 -2.72
C THR A 39 11.33 -16.13 -2.83
N GLU A 40 11.90 -15.35 -3.76
CA GLU A 40 13.36 -15.20 -3.90
C GLU A 40 13.99 -14.52 -2.67
N LEU A 41 13.22 -13.68 -1.97
CA LEU A 41 13.66 -12.97 -0.76
C LEU A 41 13.26 -13.68 0.55
N ASP A 42 12.62 -14.86 0.48
CA ASP A 42 12.12 -15.61 1.64
C ASP A 42 11.18 -14.78 2.55
N ILE A 43 10.29 -13.99 1.94
CA ILE A 43 9.32 -13.14 2.65
C ILE A 43 7.96 -13.84 2.68
N GLU A 44 7.47 -14.10 3.90
CA GLU A 44 6.13 -14.63 4.17
C GLU A 44 5.31 -13.64 5.02
N PRO A 45 3.97 -13.58 4.86
CA PRO A 45 3.19 -14.33 3.89
C PRO A 45 3.35 -13.80 2.46
N ILE A 46 3.20 -14.67 1.46
CA ILE A 46 3.08 -14.23 0.05
C ILE A 46 1.84 -13.33 -0.12
N ILE A 47 2.07 -12.04 -0.36
CA ILE A 47 1.02 -11.03 -0.57
C ILE A 47 0.76 -10.76 -2.06
N MET A 48 -0.42 -10.18 -2.34
CA MET A 48 -0.78 -9.62 -3.64
C MET A 48 -0.54 -8.10 -3.66
N THR A 49 -0.71 -7.47 -4.83
CA THR A 49 -0.49 -6.02 -5.01
C THR A 49 -1.32 -5.13 -4.07
N ASN A 50 -2.51 -5.55 -3.66
CA ASN A 50 -3.30 -4.84 -2.63
C ASN A 50 -2.63 -4.90 -1.25
N GLY A 51 -2.00 -6.02 -0.91
CA GLY A 51 -1.22 -6.18 0.31
C GLY A 51 -0.09 -5.16 0.41
N LEU A 52 0.60 -4.85 -0.70
CA LEU A 52 1.64 -3.82 -0.72
C LEU A 52 1.10 -2.44 -0.35
N ARG A 53 -0.10 -2.08 -0.83
CA ARG A 53 -0.75 -0.81 -0.48
C ARG A 53 -1.08 -0.76 1.02
N HIS A 54 -1.51 -1.87 1.59
CA HIS A 54 -1.77 -1.99 3.03
C HIS A 54 -0.48 -1.91 3.86
N THR A 55 0.58 -2.59 3.44
CA THR A 55 1.91 -2.50 4.05
C THR A 55 2.44 -1.06 4.03
N TYR A 56 2.27 -0.35 2.91
CA TYR A 56 2.67 1.05 2.81
C TYR A 56 1.86 1.96 3.75
N GLY A 57 0.54 1.76 3.82
CA GLY A 57 -0.31 2.47 4.77
C GLY A 57 0.11 2.26 6.21
N PHE A 58 0.36 1.01 6.58
CA PHE A 58 0.86 0.67 7.91
C PHE A 58 2.22 1.32 8.20
N TYR A 59 3.15 1.23 7.26
CA TYR A 59 4.47 1.82 7.39
C TYR A 59 4.38 3.33 7.71
N LEU A 60 3.49 4.07 7.01
CA LEU A 60 3.28 5.48 7.29
C LEU A 60 2.70 5.75 8.68
N LEU A 61 1.70 4.98 9.10
CA LEU A 61 1.11 5.10 10.44
C LEU A 61 2.14 4.82 11.55
N HIS A 62 2.97 3.80 11.35
CA HIS A 62 4.07 3.47 12.27
C HIS A 62 5.11 4.58 12.36
N ASN A 63 5.28 5.37 11.29
CA ASN A 63 6.13 6.57 11.25
C ASN A 63 5.37 7.83 11.70
N ASN A 64 4.33 7.68 12.50
CA ASN A 64 3.55 8.76 13.10
C ASN A 64 2.88 9.72 12.10
N VAL A 65 2.69 9.32 10.84
CA VAL A 65 1.93 10.11 9.87
C VAL A 65 0.46 10.10 10.27
N ASP A 66 -0.18 11.27 10.18
CA ASP A 66 -1.60 11.44 10.50
C ASP A 66 -2.49 10.49 9.69
N MET A 67 -3.49 9.89 10.35
CA MET A 67 -4.40 8.92 9.76
C MET A 67 -5.18 9.50 8.58
N GLY A 68 -5.60 10.77 8.65
CA GLY A 68 -6.29 11.46 7.57
C GLY A 68 -5.38 11.68 6.35
N VAL A 69 -4.09 11.98 6.58
CA VAL A 69 -3.09 12.07 5.51
C VAL A 69 -2.85 10.72 4.86
N VAL A 70 -2.67 9.65 5.65
CA VAL A 70 -2.54 8.29 5.13
C VAL A 70 -3.78 7.89 4.32
N ALA A 71 -4.97 8.24 4.80
CA ALA A 71 -6.24 8.03 4.08
C ALA A 71 -6.24 8.67 2.70
N LYS A 72 -5.74 9.91 2.61
CA LYS A 72 -5.69 10.68 1.37
C LYS A 72 -4.68 10.09 0.38
N ILE A 73 -3.53 9.63 0.88
CA ILE A 73 -2.49 8.98 0.06
C ILE A 73 -3.00 7.66 -0.50
N LEU A 74 -3.67 6.85 0.33
CA LEU A 74 -4.17 5.56 -0.09
C LEU A 74 -5.48 5.68 -0.86
N GLY A 75 -6.30 6.69 -0.62
CA GLY A 75 -7.64 6.82 -1.19
C GLY A 75 -8.73 6.16 -0.33
N HIS A 76 -9.96 6.69 -0.43
CA HIS A 76 -11.07 6.46 0.51
C HIS A 76 -11.54 5.01 0.73
N LYS A 77 -11.16 4.05 -0.12
CA LYS A 77 -11.56 2.64 0.05
C LYS A 77 -10.71 1.89 1.09
N ASP A 78 -9.47 2.34 1.30
CA ASP A 78 -8.50 1.60 2.13
C ASP A 78 -8.49 2.05 3.58
N ILE A 79 -9.07 3.22 3.88
CA ILE A 79 -9.19 3.69 5.28
C ILE A 79 -10.05 2.76 6.12
N GLN A 80 -11.14 2.19 5.57
CA GLN A 80 -11.98 1.27 6.34
C GLN A 80 -11.19 0.05 6.82
N MET A 81 -10.39 -0.54 5.94
CA MET A 81 -9.51 -1.65 6.32
C MET A 81 -8.43 -1.21 7.32
N LEU A 82 -7.82 -0.03 7.17
CA LEU A 82 -6.87 0.48 8.16
C LEU A 82 -7.52 0.75 9.52
N ILE A 83 -8.76 1.25 9.56
CA ILE A 83 -9.52 1.43 10.81
C ILE A 83 -9.83 0.07 11.44
N GLU A 84 -10.23 -0.93 10.65
CA GLU A 84 -10.51 -2.28 11.16
C GLU A 84 -9.24 -2.96 11.70
N VAL A 85 -8.10 -2.80 11.03
CA VAL A 85 -6.83 -3.46 11.39
C VAL A 85 -6.06 -2.70 12.48
N TYR A 86 -6.09 -1.36 12.45
CA TYR A 86 -5.35 -0.50 13.39
C TYR A 86 -6.23 0.23 14.40
N GLY A 87 -7.55 0.04 14.39
CA GLY A 87 -8.43 0.64 15.39
C GLY A 87 -7.95 0.32 16.81
N HIS A 88 -7.47 -0.91 17.04
CA HIS A 88 -6.88 -1.31 18.32
C HIS A 88 -5.56 -0.58 18.65
N THR A 89 -4.62 -0.51 17.71
CA THR A 89 -3.35 0.21 17.91
C THR A 89 -3.56 1.72 18.08
N LEU A 90 -4.58 2.27 17.42
CA LEU A 90 -4.98 3.65 17.59
C LEU A 90 -5.56 3.89 18.98
N SER A 91 -6.37 2.96 19.50
CA SER A 91 -6.84 3.02 20.89
C SER A 91 -5.67 3.01 21.88
N GLU A 92 -4.70 2.11 21.70
CA GLU A 92 -3.50 2.08 22.55
C GLU A 92 -2.70 3.38 22.49
N ARG A 93 -2.64 4.02 21.32
CA ARG A 93 -1.99 5.31 21.14
C ARG A 93 -2.76 6.45 21.79
N ILE A 94 -4.09 6.48 21.64
CA ILE A 94 -4.98 7.43 22.31
C ILE A 94 -4.82 7.30 23.82
N ASP A 95 -4.81 6.09 24.36
CA ASP A 95 -4.64 5.84 25.80
C ASP A 95 -3.30 6.35 26.31
N LYS A 96 -2.24 6.22 25.51
CA LYS A 96 -0.91 6.75 25.83
C LYS A 96 -0.90 8.28 25.81
N GLU A 97 -1.43 8.89 24.76
CA GLU A 97 -1.53 10.35 24.64
C GLU A 97 -2.41 10.95 25.76
N PHE A 98 -3.47 10.25 26.17
CA PHE A 98 -4.30 10.64 27.32
C PHE A 98 -3.51 10.61 28.64
N LYS A 99 -2.70 9.58 28.88
CA LYS A 99 -1.80 9.56 30.05
C LYS A 99 -0.82 10.71 30.04
N ASP A 100 -0.21 11.01 28.91
CA ASP A 100 0.70 12.14 28.78
C ASP A 100 -0.01 13.47 29.14
N VAL A 101 -1.27 13.64 28.73
CA VAL A 101 -2.10 14.79 29.12
C VAL A 101 -2.44 14.79 30.61
N GLU A 102 -2.79 13.65 31.20
CA GLU A 102 -3.04 13.53 32.65
C GLU A 102 -1.80 13.91 33.47
N GLU A 103 -0.61 13.46 33.06
CA GLU A 103 0.64 13.81 33.72
C GLU A 103 0.92 15.31 33.65
N ILE A 104 0.71 15.94 32.49
CA ILE A 104 0.84 17.40 32.33
C ILE A 104 -0.14 18.14 33.25
N MET A 105 -1.40 17.70 33.28
CA MET A 105 -2.44 18.32 34.11
C MET A 105 -2.18 18.16 35.61
N ASN A 106 -1.59 17.03 36.02
CA ASN A 106 -1.25 16.75 37.42
C ASN A 106 0.05 17.46 37.89
N ALA A 107 0.84 17.98 36.96
CA ALA A 107 2.08 18.71 37.25
C ALA A 107 1.87 20.23 37.44
N ILE A 108 0.63 20.72 37.31
CA ILE A 108 0.22 22.12 37.52
C ILE A 108 -0.50 22.23 38.87
#